data_AF-A0A7C7VYQ0-F1
#
_entry.id   AF-A0A7C7VYQ0-F1
#
_cell.length_a   1.000
_cell.length_b   1.000
_cell.length_c   1.000
_cell.angle_alpha   90.00
_cell.angle_beta   90.00
_cell.angle_gamma   90.00
#
_symmetry.space_group_name_H-M   'P 1'
#
loop_
_entity.id
_entity.type
_entity.pdbx_description
1 polymer ?
#
loop_
_entity_poly.entity_id
_entity_poly.type
_entity_poly.pdbx_seq_one_letter_code
_entity_poly.pdbx_strand_id
1 'polypeptide(L)' 'MTSTTSSNEISSSAEALKKFQQNERVTSVRLIVSDDSCPVCAAHAGTYDKFEAPALPIEGCSHPKRCRCFYEPMFSEIYP' A
#
# COMPACT_ATOMS: atom_id res chain seq x y z
N MET A 1 -9.08 -24.44 -27.24
CA MET A 1 -7.75 -23.82 -27.33
C MET A 1 -7.78 -22.60 -26.42
N THR A 2 -6.96 -22.66 -25.37
CA THR A 2 -6.97 -21.79 -24.19
C THR A 2 -6.54 -20.37 -24.54
N SER A 3 -7.46 -19.41 -24.39
CA SER A 3 -7.11 -17.99 -24.46
C SER A 3 -6.31 -17.61 -23.22
N THR A 4 -5.06 -17.32 -23.49
CA THR A 4 -3.94 -16.96 -22.63
C THR A 4 -4.31 -15.90 -21.60
N THR A 5 -4.13 -16.24 -20.33
CA THR A 5 -4.22 -15.36 -19.16
C THR A 5 -3.24 -14.19 -19.32
N SER A 6 -3.79 -12.98 -19.49
CA SER A 6 -2.99 -11.76 -19.70
C SER A 6 -2.48 -11.22 -18.36
N SER A 7 -1.16 -11.14 -18.28
CA SER A 7 -0.27 -10.46 -17.33
C SER A 7 -0.88 -9.79 -16.10
N ASN A 8 -0.47 -10.33 -14.95
CA ASN A 8 -0.59 -9.85 -13.59
C ASN A 8 -0.19 -8.36 -13.46
N GLU A 9 -1.17 -7.45 -13.45
CA GLU A 9 -1.00 -6.03 -13.10
C GLU A 9 -0.65 -5.92 -11.61
N ILE A 10 0.61 -6.18 -11.24
CA ILE A 10 1.08 -5.82 -9.90
C ILE A 10 1.08 -4.29 -9.87
N SER A 11 0.05 -3.70 -9.26
CA SER A 11 0.02 -2.26 -9.01
C SER A 11 1.33 -1.88 -8.32
N SER A 12 1.95 -0.76 -8.72
CA SER A 12 3.22 -0.28 -8.13
C SER A 12 3.20 -0.27 -6.60
N SER A 13 2.03 -0.07 -6.00
CA SER A 13 1.81 -0.13 -4.56
C SER A 13 1.96 -1.55 -3.97
N ALA A 14 1.49 -2.59 -4.65
CA ALA A 14 1.66 -3.97 -4.20
C ALA A 14 3.13 -4.43 -4.26
N GLU A 15 3.88 -4.00 -5.29
CA GLU A 15 5.33 -4.21 -5.33
C GLU A 15 6.06 -3.48 -4.21
N ALA A 16 5.66 -2.24 -3.90
CA ALA A 16 6.24 -1.45 -2.83
C ALA A 16 6.03 -2.11 -1.46
N LEU A 17 4.81 -2.56 -1.14
CA LEU A 17 4.54 -3.25 0.13
C LEU A 17 5.38 -4.52 0.28
N LYS A 18 5.49 -5.32 -0.80
CA LYS A 18 6.32 -6.53 -0.79
C LYS A 18 7.79 -6.22 -0.51
N LYS A 19 8.33 -5.16 -1.11
CA LYS A 19 9.72 -4.70 -0.84
C LYS A 19 9.89 -4.29 0.63
N PHE A 20 8.90 -3.65 1.23
CA PHE A 20 8.94 -3.25 2.64
C PHE A 20 8.86 -4.45 3.59
N GLN A 21 7.98 -5.40 3.31
CA GLN A 21 7.87 -6.65 4.05
C GLN A 21 9.17 -7.45 4.07
N GLN A 22 9.87 -7.48 2.94
CA GLN A 22 11.15 -8.19 2.78
C GLN A 22 12.35 -7.45 3.40
N ASN A 23 12.21 -6.17 3.74
CA ASN A 23 13.29 -5.39 4.33
C ASN A 23 13.23 -5.47 5.86
N GLU A 24 14.21 -6.12 6.48
CA GLU A 24 14.29 -6.28 7.94
C GLU A 24 14.43 -4.95 8.69
N ARG A 25 14.96 -3.91 8.04
CA ARG A 25 15.12 -2.58 8.64
C ARG A 25 13.79 -1.82 8.71
N VAL A 26 12.81 -2.20 7.90
CA VAL A 26 11.47 -1.63 7.97
C VAL A 26 10.73 -2.30 9.11
N THR A 27 10.24 -1.51 10.06
CA THR A 27 9.49 -1.99 11.22
C THR A 27 7.99 -1.86 11.01
N SER A 28 7.55 -0.80 10.35
CA SER A 28 6.15 -0.53 10.06
C SER A 28 6.01 0.24 8.74
N VAL A 29 4.79 0.35 8.24
CA VAL A 29 4.47 1.14 7.06
C VAL A 29 3.35 2.13 7.39
N ARG A 30 3.50 3.37 6.94
CA ARG A 30 2.45 4.38 7.03
C ARG A 30 1.65 4.36 5.73
N LEU A 31 0.33 4.21 5.82
CA LEU A 31 -0.56 4.39 4.67
C LEU A 31 -0.84 5.88 4.49
N ILE A 32 -0.32 6.43 3.40
CA ILE A 32 -0.56 7.82 3.03
C ILE A 32 -1.79 7.89 2.15
N VAL A 33 -2.74 8.70 2.58
CA VAL A 33 -3.96 8.99 1.84
C VAL A 33 -3.82 10.40 1.28
N SER A 34 -4.30 10.58 0.05
CA SER A 34 -4.35 11.92 -0.54
C SER A 34 -5.37 12.80 0.20
N ASP A 35 -5.16 14.11 0.20
CA ASP A 35 -6.07 15.07 0.82
C ASP A 35 -7.49 15.00 0.22
N ASP A 36 -7.58 14.83 -1.11
CA ASP A 36 -8.82 14.59 -1.85
C ASP A 36 -9.25 13.11 -1.90
N SER A 37 -8.79 12.28 -0.97
CA SER A 37 -9.17 10.87 -0.93
C SER A 37 -10.67 10.68 -0.67
N CYS A 38 -11.22 9.57 -1.16
CA CYS A 38 -12.60 9.21 -0.82
C CYS A 38 -12.73 8.85 0.68
N PRO A 39 -13.93 8.91 1.27
CA PRO A 39 -14.14 8.64 2.70
C PRO A 39 -13.64 7.27 3.15
N VAL A 40 -13.71 6.26 2.29
CA VAL A 40 -13.19 4.91 2.56
C VAL A 40 -11.68 4.97 2.76
N CYS A 41 -10.94 5.51 1.79
CA CYS A 41 -9.48 5.64 1.90
C CYS A 41 -9.08 6.48 3.12
N ALA A 42 -9.77 7.59 3.39
CA ALA A 42 -9.49 8.46 4.53
C ALA A 42 -9.57 7.72 5.87
N ALA A 43 -10.54 6.80 6.02
CA ALA A 43 -10.70 5.98 7.22
C ALA A 43 -9.54 4.98 7.46
N HIS A 44 -8.77 4.66 6.43
CA HIS A 44 -7.60 3.78 6.52
C HIS A 44 -6.27 4.53 6.74
N ALA A 45 -6.29 5.86 6.87
CA ALA A 45 -5.07 6.62 7.15
C ALA A 45 -4.47 6.19 8.50
N GLY A 46 -3.19 5.80 8.50
CA GLY A 46 -2.55 5.33 9.74
C GLY A 46 -1.22 4.62 9.51
N THR A 47 -0.67 4.11 10.61
CA THR A 47 0.53 3.28 10.63
C THR A 47 0.15 1.84 10.93
N TYR A 48 0.70 0.92 10.15
CA TYR A 48 0.44 -0.51 10.24
C TYR A 48 1.75 -1.26 10.45
N ASP A 49 1.68 -2.42 11.09
CA ASP A 49 2.73 -3.42 10.90
C ASP A 49 2.86 -3.71 9.39
N LYS A 50 4.10 -3.92 8.91
CA LYS A 50 4.36 -4.09 7.47
C LYS A 50 3.66 -5.31 6.86
N PHE A 51 3.23 -6.28 7.68
CA PHE A 51 2.46 -7.46 7.25
C PHE A 51 0.94 -7.31 7.44
N GLU A 52 0.48 -6.29 8.17
CA GLU A 52 -0.94 -6.04 8.44
C GLU A 52 -1.52 -4.85 7.67
N ALA A 53 -0.71 -4.18 6.86
CA ALA A 53 -1.16 -3.05 6.05
C ALA A 53 -2.25 -3.46 5.03
N PRO A 54 -3.30 -2.66 4.85
CA PRO A 54 -4.37 -2.97 3.90
C PRO A 54 -3.84 -2.93 2.48
N ALA A 55 -4.22 -3.90 1.65
CA ALA A 55 -3.80 -3.93 0.25
C ALA A 55 -4.31 -2.69 -0.52
N LEU A 56 -3.52 -2.25 -1.50
CA LEU A 56 -3.89 -1.18 -2.41
C LEU A 56 -4.23 -1.74 -3.79
N PRO A 57 -5.31 -1.27 -4.43
CA PRO A 57 -6.26 -0.25 -3.96
C PRO A 57 -7.11 -0.72 -2.78
N ILE A 58 -7.46 0.21 -1.86
CA ILE A 58 -8.36 -0.09 -0.74
C ILE A 58 -9.69 -0.61 -1.27
N GLU A 59 -10.16 -1.72 -0.71
CA GLU A 59 -11.47 -2.28 -1.07
C GLU A 59 -12.57 -1.24 -0.82
N GLY A 60 -13.42 -1.02 -1.82
CA GLY A 60 -14.46 0.00 -1.76
C GLY A 60 -13.98 1.43 -2.07
N CYS A 61 -12.73 1.63 -2.53
CA CYS A 61 -12.28 2.92 -3.02
C CYS A 61 -13.18 3.43 -4.16
N SER A 62 -13.82 4.59 -3.95
CA SER A 62 -14.76 5.21 -4.90
C SER A 62 -14.21 6.46 -5.59
N HIS A 63 -12.93 6.78 -5.40
CA HIS A 63 -12.33 7.98 -5.97
C HIS A 63 -12.32 7.95 -7.51
N PRO A 64 -12.76 9.02 -8.22
CA PRO A 64 -12.93 9.00 -9.68
C PRO A 64 -11.62 8.83 -10.46
N LYS A 65 -10.48 9.14 -9.85
CA LYS A 65 -9.14 8.97 -10.45
C LYS A 65 -8.43 7.69 -10.01
N ARG A 66 -9.16 6.69 -9.53
CA ARG A 66 -8.63 5.49 -8.83
C ARG A 66 -8.00 5.82 -7.48
N CYS A 67 -7.64 4.79 -6.72
CA CYS A 67 -6.98 4.92 -5.43
C CYS A 67 -5.65 5.67 -5.59
N ARG A 68 -5.44 6.69 -4.77
CA ARG A 68 -4.21 7.50 -4.76
C ARG A 68 -3.40 7.32 -3.47
N CYS A 69 -3.68 6.27 -2.73
CA CYS A 69 -2.94 5.94 -1.52
C CYS A 69 -1.59 5.32 -1.89
N PHE A 70 -0.60 5.44 -1.01
CA PHE A 70 0.71 4.81 -1.14
C PHE A 70 1.29 4.51 0.24
N TYR A 71 2.31 3.64 0.28
CA TYR A 71 2.97 3.26 1.52
C TYR A 71 4.27 4.06 1.69
N GLU A 72 4.53 4.52 2.91
CA GLU A 72 5.83 5.03 3.34
C GLU A 72 6.44 4.08 4.38
N PRO A 73 7.68 3.59 4.18
CA PRO A 73 8.32 2.71 5.15
C PRO A 73 8.81 3.51 6.37
N MET A 74 8.63 2.94 7.55
CA MET A 74 9.26 3.42 8.78
C MET A 74 10.39 2.47 9.15
N PHE A 75 11.57 3.03 9.45
CA PHE A 75 12.75 2.28 9.85
C PHE A 75 12.93 2.35 11.36
N SER A 76 13.47 1.30 11.98
CA SER A 76 14.01 1.45 13.33
C SER A 76 15.23 2.37 13.28
N GLU A 77 15.25 3.38 14.14
CA GLU A 77 16.46 4.16 14.38
C GLU A 77 17.49 3.24 15.06
N ILE A 78 18.57 2.91 14.35
CA ILE A 78 19.78 2.40 14.99
C ILE A 78 20.73 3.59 15.07
N TYR A 79 20.62 4.35 16.17
CA TYR A 79 21.58 5.39 16.52
C TYR A 79 22.81 4.70 17.14
N PRO A 80 24.04 4.93 16.66
CA PRO A 80 25.26 4.50 17.35
C PRO A 80 25.49 5.30 18.65
#